data_AF-A0A2M7IN01-F1
#
_entry.id   AF-A0A2M7IN01-F1
#
_cell.length_a   1.000
_cell.length_b   1.000
_cell.length_c   1.000
_cell.angle_alpha   90.00
_cell.angle_beta   90.00
_cell.angle_gamma   90.00
#
_symmetry.space_group_name_H-M   'P 1'
#
loop_
_entity.id
_entity.type
_entity.pdbx_description
1 polymer ?
#
loop_
_entity_poly.entity_id
_entity_poly.type
_entity_poly.pdbx_seq_one_letter_code
_entity_poly.pdbx_strand_id
1 'polypeptide(L)'
;MELTDLVYIDEYGLKGTNFYWHKYKSKGLTKEDVLNASLTSDRVQVHKDIAELLVAVNKVFITKGFELYLKEGYRSEALYDIVYKRRVEKFGKEDTDSIFNMNDKPHALGLSVDVALWDI
;
A
#
# COMPACT_ATOMS: atom_id res chain seq x y z
N MET A 1 6.38 14.59 10.71
CA MET A 1 5.18 14.59 9.86
C MET A 1 4.08 13.96 10.69
N GLU A 2 3.02 14.71 10.98
CA GLU A 2 1.94 14.19 11.81
C GLU A 2 1.12 13.18 11.00
N LEU A 3 0.64 12.10 11.64
CA LEU A 3 -0.25 11.10 11.02
C LEU A 3 -1.61 11.70 10.57
N THR A 4 -1.80 13.00 10.72
CA THR A 4 -3.01 13.78 10.42
C THR A 4 -3.24 14.01 8.93
N ASP A 5 -2.24 13.76 8.09
CA ASP A 5 -2.34 14.00 6.64
C ASP A 5 -2.73 12.77 5.81
N LEU A 6 -2.96 11.61 6.45
CA LEU A 6 -3.41 10.39 5.78
C LEU A 6 -4.95 10.33 5.72
N VAL A 7 -5.47 10.06 4.53
CA VAL A 7 -6.91 9.88 4.28
C VAL A 7 -7.18 8.51 3.68
N TYR A 8 -8.38 7.98 3.89
CA TYR A 8 -8.79 6.73 3.26
C TYR A 8 -9.33 7.00 1.86
N ILE A 9 -8.92 6.19 0.89
CA ILE A 9 -9.26 6.43 -0.53
C ILE A 9 -10.74 6.16 -0.84
N ASP A 10 -11.39 5.31 -0.05
CA ASP A 10 -12.80 4.94 -0.22
C ASP A 10 -13.74 6.10 0.13
N GLU A 11 -13.32 7.00 1.01
CA GLU A 11 -14.00 8.27 1.31
C GLU A 11 -14.05 9.20 0.09
N TYR A 12 -13.19 8.96 -0.91
CA TYR A 12 -13.15 9.66 -2.20
C TYR A 12 -13.78 8.85 -3.34
N GLY A 13 -14.42 7.71 -3.04
CA GLY A 13 -15.05 6.85 -4.04
C GLY A 13 -14.06 6.03 -4.88
N LEU A 14 -12.80 5.92 -4.47
CA LEU A 14 -11.81 5.05 -5.09
C LEU A 14 -11.89 3.63 -4.52
N LYS A 15 -11.46 2.64 -5.31
CA LYS A 15 -11.42 1.23 -4.89
C LYS A 15 -10.00 0.78 -4.59
N GLY A 16 -9.85 -0.09 -3.61
CA GLY A 16 -8.58 -0.69 -3.29
C GLY A 16 -8.64 -1.59 -2.07
N THR A 17 -7.52 -2.25 -1.80
CA THR A 17 -7.31 -3.03 -0.58
C THR A 17 -5.85 -3.00 -0.19
N ASN A 18 -5.56 -3.08 1.10
CA ASN A 18 -4.19 -3.19 1.59
C ASN A 18 -3.63 -4.58 1.28
N PHE A 19 -2.61 -4.63 0.42
CA PHE A 19 -1.95 -5.86 0.00
C PHE A 19 -1.54 -6.78 1.17
N TYR A 20 -0.96 -6.22 2.24
CA TYR A 20 -0.45 -7.03 3.35
C TYR A 20 -1.57 -7.58 4.22
N TRP A 21 -2.72 -6.92 4.31
CA TRP A 21 -3.86 -7.43 5.06
C TRP A 21 -4.34 -8.80 4.55
N HIS A 22 -4.42 -8.98 3.24
CA HIS A 22 -4.88 -10.27 2.66
C HIS A 22 -3.74 -11.25 2.40
N LYS A 23 -2.51 -10.78 2.21
CA LYS A 23 -1.39 -11.61 1.75
C LYS A 23 -0.30 -11.86 2.78
N TYR A 24 -0.46 -11.42 4.02
CA TYR A 24 0.57 -11.53 5.07
C TYR A 24 1.20 -12.94 5.15
N LYS A 25 0.40 -14.00 5.25
CA LYS A 25 0.92 -15.40 5.31
C LYS A 25 1.77 -15.77 4.11
N SER A 26 1.33 -15.42 2.89
CA SER A 26 2.07 -15.73 1.66
C SER A 26 3.44 -15.04 1.64
N LYS A 27 3.55 -13.88 2.31
CA LYS A 27 4.77 -13.09 2.44
C LYS A 27 5.63 -13.44 3.65
N GLY A 28 5.26 -14.48 4.41
CA GLY A 28 6.01 -14.93 5.57
C GLY A 28 5.72 -14.15 6.85
N LEU A 29 4.66 -13.35 6.86
CA LEU A 29 4.23 -12.57 8.02
C LEU A 29 3.20 -13.37 8.83
N THR A 30 3.17 -13.11 10.13
CA THR A 30 2.11 -13.54 11.04
C THR A 30 1.03 -12.46 11.17
N LYS A 31 -0.12 -12.79 11.78
CA LYS A 31 -1.15 -11.79 12.07
C LYS A 31 -0.66 -10.78 13.12
N GLU A 32 0.16 -11.24 14.06
CA GLU A 32 0.75 -10.40 15.10
C GLU A 32 1.73 -9.38 14.52
N ASP A 33 2.58 -9.78 13.56
CA ASP A 33 3.47 -8.87 12.82
C ASP A 33 2.69 -7.69 12.19
N VAL A 34 1.54 -7.98 11.58
CA VAL A 34 0.66 -6.99 10.93
C VAL A 34 0.04 -6.04 11.95
N LEU A 35 -0.47 -6.58 13.07
CA LEU A 35 -1.09 -5.77 14.12
C LEU A 35 -0.07 -4.91 14.87
N ASN A 36 1.13 -5.43 15.14
CA ASN A 36 2.23 -4.69 15.77
C ASN A 36 2.72 -3.53 14.89
N ALA A 37 2.56 -3.65 13.57
CA ALA A 37 2.84 -2.58 12.62
C ALA A 37 1.70 -1.55 12.48
N SER A 38 0.66 -1.67 13.32
CA SER A 38 -0.56 -0.84 13.30
C SER A 38 -1.39 -0.95 12.02
N LEU A 39 -1.23 -2.04 11.26
CA LEU A 39 -2.12 -2.34 10.14
C LEU A 39 -3.35 -3.08 10.66
N THR A 40 -4.43 -2.35 10.91
CA THR A 40 -5.65 -2.85 11.57
C THR A 40 -6.86 -3.00 10.65
N SER A 41 -6.72 -2.59 9.38
CA SER A 41 -7.78 -2.60 8.38
C SER A 41 -7.21 -2.92 7.00
N ASP A 42 -8.06 -3.44 6.11
CA ASP A 42 -7.79 -3.59 4.69
C ASP A 42 -7.96 -2.31 3.89
N ARG A 43 -8.44 -1.22 4.50
CA ARG A 43 -8.60 0.07 3.84
C ARG A 43 -7.23 0.63 3.44
N VAL A 44 -7.18 1.25 2.26
CA VAL A 44 -5.97 1.90 1.75
C VAL A 44 -5.98 3.36 2.19
N GLN A 45 -4.88 3.79 2.78
CA GLN A 45 -4.63 5.19 3.12
C GLN A 45 -3.64 5.79 2.13
N VAL A 46 -3.78 7.08 1.85
CA VAL A 46 -2.83 7.88 1.06
C VAL A 46 -2.67 9.25 1.72
N HIS A 47 -1.64 9.99 1.34
CA HIS A 47 -1.52 11.38 1.72
C HIS A 47 -2.66 12.20 1.07
N LYS A 48 -3.28 13.10 1.82
CA LYS A 48 -4.40 13.93 1.35
C LYS A 48 -4.10 14.68 0.04
N ASP A 49 -2.85 15.10 -0.14
CA ASP A 49 -2.42 15.87 -1.32
C ASP A 49 -2.51 15.06 -2.63
N ILE A 50 -2.49 13.73 -2.57
CA ILE A 50 -2.59 12.89 -3.77
C ILE A 50 -4.00 12.32 -3.99
N ALA A 51 -4.90 12.42 -3.01
CA ALA A 51 -6.23 11.82 -3.08
C ALA A 51 -7.05 12.36 -4.28
N GLU A 52 -7.12 13.69 -4.43
CA GLU A 52 -7.85 14.33 -5.53
C GLU A 52 -7.22 14.06 -6.90
N LEU A 53 -5.88 13.94 -6.95
CA LEU A 53 -5.17 13.56 -8.17
C LEU A 53 -5.55 12.15 -8.61
N LEU A 54 -5.64 11.20 -7.67
CA LEU A 54 -6.07 9.84 -7.95
C LEU A 54 -7.50 9.78 -8.47
N VAL A 55 -8.41 10.59 -7.92
CA VAL A 55 -9.78 10.74 -8.43
C VAL A 55 -9.78 11.25 -9.87
N ALA A 56 -8.99 12.27 -10.17
CA ALA A 56 -8.88 12.82 -11.51
C ALA A 56 -8.35 11.77 -12.51
N VAL A 57 -7.32 11.01 -12.15
CA VAL A 57 -6.77 9.93 -12.98
C VAL A 57 -7.79 8.80 -13.16
N ASN A 58 -8.51 8.41 -12.11
CA ASN A 58 -9.54 7.37 -12.18
C ASN A 58 -10.66 7.75 -13.16
N LYS A 59 -11.10 9.01 -13.15
CA LYS A 59 -12.09 9.52 -14.12
C LYS A 59 -11.62 9.34 -15.57
N VAL A 60 -10.33 9.57 -15.86
CA VAL A 60 -9.77 9.35 -17.19
C VAL A 60 -9.84 7.86 -17.58
N PHE A 61 -9.48 6.95 -16.68
CA PHE A 61 -9.56 5.51 -16.95
C PHE A 61 -11.01 5.03 -17.15
N ILE A 62 -11.97 5.57 -16.39
CA ILE A 62 -13.39 5.20 -16.52
C ILE A 62 -13.91 5.50 -17.94
N THR A 63 -13.48 6.61 -18.55
CA THR A 63 -13.85 6.91 -19.95
C THR A 63 -13.33 5.89 -20.97
N LYS A 64 -12.39 5.03 -20.57
CA LYS A 64 -11.78 3.97 -21.38
C LYS A 64 -12.28 2.57 -21.01
N GLY A 65 -13.26 2.45 -20.11
CA GLY A 65 -13.78 1.16 -19.64
C GLY A 65 -12.94 0.50 -18.54
N PHE A 66 -12.10 1.26 -17.83
CA PHE A 66 -11.28 0.75 -16.74
C PHE A 66 -11.47 1.60 -15.47
N GLU A 67 -11.27 1.03 -14.30
CA GLU A 67 -11.11 1.77 -13.04
C GLU A 67 -9.74 1.51 -12.42
N LEU A 68 -9.24 2.49 -11.68
CA LEU A 68 -8.09 2.31 -10.82
C LEU A 68 -8.47 1.45 -9.61
N TYR A 69 -7.69 0.39 -9.40
CA TYR A 69 -7.71 -0.40 -8.18
C TYR A 69 -6.39 -0.21 -7.43
N LEU A 70 -6.44 0.46 -6.27
CA LEU A 70 -5.27 0.71 -5.44
C LEU A 70 -4.95 -0.53 -4.62
N LYS A 71 -3.85 -1.21 -4.96
CA LYS A 71 -3.35 -2.40 -4.24
C LYS A 71 -2.56 -2.01 -3.00
N GLU A 72 -1.98 -0.81 -2.98
CA GLU A 72 -1.26 -0.31 -1.83
C GLU A 72 -1.13 1.21 -1.86
N GLY A 73 -1.06 1.82 -0.67
CA GLY A 73 -0.84 3.25 -0.45
C GLY A 73 0.19 3.43 0.66
N TYR A 74 -0.19 4.05 1.77
CA TYR A 74 0.66 4.23 2.94
C TYR A 74 1.10 2.89 3.56
N ARG A 75 2.39 2.80 3.88
CA ARG A 75 3.00 1.70 4.64
C ARG A 75 3.90 2.30 5.71
N SER A 76 3.58 2.06 6.98
CA SER A 76 4.40 2.56 8.09
C SER A 76 5.84 2.04 8.01
N GLU A 77 6.81 2.81 8.53
CA GLU A 77 8.20 2.37 8.57
C GLU A 77 8.38 1.08 9.38
N ALA A 78 7.61 0.91 10.46
CA ALA A 78 7.59 -0.32 11.23
C ALA A 78 7.12 -1.53 10.37
N LEU A 79 6.10 -1.34 9.53
CA LEU A 79 5.66 -2.38 8.62
C LEU A 79 6.73 -2.69 7.56
N TYR A 80 7.44 -1.67 7.06
CA TYR A 80 8.59 -1.87 6.17
C TYR A 80 9.63 -2.79 6.79
N ASP A 81 10.07 -2.49 8.01
CA ASP A 81 11.15 -3.23 8.68
C ASP A 81 10.73 -4.69 8.96
N ILE A 82 9.48 -4.89 9.42
CA ILE A 82 8.92 -6.22 9.67
C ILE A 82 8.79 -7.03 8.36
N VAL A 83 8.23 -6.43 7.31
CA VAL A 83 8.09 -7.07 5.99
C VAL A 83 9.45 -7.46 5.45
N TYR A 84 10.42 -6.55 5.49
CA TYR A 84 11.77 -6.80 5.00
C TYR A 84 12.42 -7.93 5.76
N LYS A 85 12.43 -7.89 7.09
CA LYS A 85 12.99 -8.95 7.93
C LYS A 85 12.40 -10.32 7.58
N ARG A 86 11.06 -10.44 7.52
CA ARG A 86 10.38 -11.70 7.20
C ARG A 86 10.64 -12.18 5.77
N ARG A 87 10.73 -11.25 4.82
CA ARG A 87 11.08 -11.60 3.44
C ARG A 87 12.51 -12.10 3.32
N VAL A 88 13.47 -11.46 3.99
CA VAL A 88 14.86 -11.93 4.04
C VAL A 88 14.95 -13.32 4.67
N GLU A 89 14.24 -13.56 5.78
CA GLU A 89 14.17 -14.88 6.44
C GLU A 89 13.63 -15.97 5.49
N LYS A 90 12.64 -15.65 4.65
CA LYS A 90 11.93 -16.62 3.80
C LYS A 90 12.56 -16.82 2.41
N PHE A 91 13.02 -15.75 1.79
CA PHE A 91 13.43 -15.72 0.38
C PHE A 91 14.91 -15.36 0.20
N GLY A 92 15.60 -14.92 1.25
CA GLY A 92 16.97 -14.43 1.15
C GLY A 92 17.06 -12.94 0.88
N LYS A 93 18.25 -12.38 1.14
CA LYS A 93 18.49 -10.93 1.07
C LYS A 93 18.46 -10.42 -0.36
N GLU A 94 19.14 -11.11 -1.28
CA GLU A 94 19.25 -10.71 -2.69
C GLU A 94 17.88 -10.60 -3.38
N ASP A 95 17.03 -11.62 -3.23
CA ASP A 95 15.65 -11.63 -3.74
C ASP A 95 14.74 -10.57 -3.08
N THR A 96 15.09 -10.14 -1.88
CA THR A 96 14.33 -9.11 -1.17
C THR A 96 14.76 -7.71 -1.61
N ASP A 97 16.06 -7.46 -1.72
CA ASP A 97 16.62 -6.18 -2.14
C ASP A 97 16.23 -5.81 -3.58
N SER A 98 16.06 -6.82 -4.46
CA SER A 98 15.72 -6.61 -5.87
C SER A 98 14.32 -6.02 -6.10
N ILE A 99 13.43 -6.11 -5.10
CA ILE A 99 12.05 -5.62 -5.21
C ILE A 99 11.63 -4.69 -4.06
N PHE A 100 12.41 -4.59 -2.99
CA PHE A 100 12.02 -3.89 -1.77
C PHE A 100 13.03 -2.79 -1.42
N ASN A 101 12.64 -1.54 -1.68
CA ASN A 101 13.49 -0.38 -1.40
C ASN A 101 13.38 0.06 0.06
N MET A 102 14.33 -0.38 0.88
CA MET A 102 14.45 0.02 2.29
C MET A 102 15.13 1.37 2.50
N ASN A 103 15.80 1.92 1.50
CA ASN A 103 16.49 3.20 1.61
C ASN A 103 15.50 4.36 1.50
N ASP A 104 14.65 4.34 0.47
CA ASP A 104 13.72 5.45 0.20
C ASP A 104 12.34 5.24 0.83
N LYS A 105 11.97 3.99 1.13
CA LYS A 105 10.67 3.60 1.70
C LYS A 105 9.50 4.40 1.07
N PRO A 106 9.27 4.34 -0.25
CA PRO A 106 8.43 5.28 -0.99
C PRO A 106 6.97 5.38 -0.50
N HIS A 107 6.46 4.35 0.16
CA HIS A 107 5.11 4.31 0.73
C HIS A 107 5.01 4.89 2.14
N ALA A 108 6.13 5.19 2.81
CA ALA A 108 6.17 5.67 4.20
C ALA A 108 5.55 7.05 4.39
N LEU A 109 5.42 7.83 3.31
CA LEU A 109 4.74 9.13 3.35
C LEU A 109 3.32 9.10 2.79
N GLY A 110 2.85 7.96 2.30
CA GLY A 110 1.54 7.85 1.63
C GLY A 110 1.46 8.59 0.29
N LEU A 111 2.58 9.07 -0.25
CA LEU A 111 2.67 9.79 -1.54
C LEU A 111 2.87 8.84 -2.74
N SER A 112 3.14 7.56 -2.49
CA SER A 112 3.30 6.53 -3.51
C SER A 112 2.18 5.50 -3.41
N VAL A 113 1.69 5.04 -4.56
CA VAL A 113 0.64 4.03 -4.66
C VAL A 113 1.01 2.94 -5.65
N ASP A 114 0.63 1.71 -5.33
CA ASP A 114 0.65 0.61 -6.28
C ASP A 114 -0.75 0.41 -6.84
N VAL A 115 -0.89 0.48 -8.16
CA VAL A 115 -2.19 0.41 -8.84
C VAL A 115 -2.29 -0.79 -9.78
N ALA A 116 -3.53 -1.21 -10.01
CA ALA A 116 -3.92 -2.08 -11.12
C ALA A 116 -5.09 -1.41 -11.86
N LEU A 117 -5.28 -1.80 -13.12
CA LEU A 117 -6.49 -1.46 -13.86
C LEU A 117 -7.48 -2.61 -13.73
N TRP A 118 -8.75 -2.27 -13.55
CA TRP A 118 -9.85 -3.22 -13.45
C TRP A 118 -10.89 -2.89 -14.51
N ASP A 119 -11.28 -3.88 -15.31
CA ASP A 119 -12.24 -3.72 -16.42
C ASP A 119 -13.67 -3.52 -15.90
N ILE A 120 -14.41 -2.55 -16.47
CA ILE A 120 -15.79 -2.19 -16.09
C ILE A 120 -16.80 -2.76 -17.09
#